data_AF-A0A8D0H0G0-F1
#
_entry.id   AF-A0A8D0H0G0-F1
#
_cell.length_a   1.000
_cell.length_b   1.000
_cell.length_c   1.000
_cell.angle_alpha   90.00
_cell.angle_beta   90.00
_cell.angle_gamma   90.00
#
_symmetry.space_group_name_H-M   'P 1'
#
loop_
_entity.id
_entity.type
_entity.pdbx_description
1 polymer ?
#
loop_
_entity_poly.entity_id
_entity_poly.type
_entity_poly.pdbx_seq_one_letter_code
_entity_poly.pdbx_strand_id
1 'polypeptide(L)'
;MQIKGRDKHINSLKKKCQKESEQNREKQQRIETLERYLADLPTLEDHQKQSVQLQESEQKSAALQETVVALERELGDVRAICREKEMQLETQKHKEMELLSTMRSLQDKVQQYGNSAGGEVPVQEMEKQKPGSDSLQKECDCLRKIVDKQQKKTEQFFSQIKSLEEQVAQEEGTSQALKEEAERRENALQQLRTAVKELSVQNQDLIEKNLTLQEQLREQVEPSQALPAETTHLTQELHSELAGCLQDLQSVYSIVTQTAQGKDPNLSLLLGIHTAQCSVREDVLLNPDVLAKKLMEVKQLHREIEDLRTALSDRYAQDMGDNCITQ
;
A
#
# COMPACT_ATOMS: atom_id res chain seq x y z
N MET A 1 78.67 -1.15 7.19
CA MET A 1 77.58 -1.72 6.36
C MET A 1 76.24 -1.91 7.09
N GLN A 2 76.18 -1.92 8.43
CA GLN A 2 74.93 -2.11 9.21
C GLN A 2 73.86 -1.01 9.01
N ILE A 3 74.24 0.25 8.79
CA ILE A 3 73.30 1.39 8.69
C ILE A 3 72.38 1.24 7.47
N LYS A 4 72.93 0.86 6.30
CA LYS A 4 72.14 0.66 5.06
C LYS A 4 71.10 -0.47 5.16
N GLY A 5 71.33 -1.48 6.02
CA GLY A 5 70.35 -2.54 6.27
C GLY A 5 69.19 -2.07 7.16
N ARG A 6 69.50 -1.24 8.17
CA ARG A 6 68.51 -0.63 9.07
C ARG A 6 67.61 0.35 8.31
N ASP A 7 68.18 1.16 7.41
CA ASP A 7 67.39 2.09 6.58
C ASP A 7 66.41 1.38 5.65
N LYS A 8 66.82 0.25 5.05
CA LYS A 8 65.93 -0.60 4.24
C LYS A 8 64.78 -1.18 5.07
N HIS A 9 65.07 -1.65 6.28
CA HIS A 9 64.05 -2.19 7.18
C HIS A 9 63.07 -1.11 7.64
N ILE A 10 63.57 0.08 8.03
CA ILE A 10 62.75 1.23 8.40
C ILE A 10 61.84 1.66 7.24
N ASN A 11 62.37 1.72 6.01
CA ASN A 11 61.57 2.05 4.84
C ASN A 11 60.50 0.99 4.52
N SER A 12 60.80 -0.29 4.73
CA SER A 12 59.82 -1.38 4.59
C SER A 12 58.69 -1.25 5.62
N LEU A 13 59.02 -0.97 6.88
CA LEU A 13 58.04 -0.74 7.94
C LEU A 13 57.16 0.49 7.67
N LYS A 14 57.76 1.61 7.22
CA LYS A 14 56.99 2.81 6.83
C LYS A 14 56.00 2.51 5.72
N LYS A 15 56.42 1.78 4.68
CA LYS A 15 55.54 1.38 3.57
C LYS A 15 54.41 0.46 4.04
N LYS A 16 54.68 -0.48 4.96
CA LYS A 16 53.63 -1.33 5.54
C LYS A 16 52.63 -0.51 6.35
N CYS A 17 53.11 0.38 7.21
CA CYS A 17 52.25 1.24 8.03
C CYS A 17 51.40 2.19 7.16
N GLN A 18 51.97 2.74 6.08
CA GLN A 18 51.22 3.57 5.14
C GLN A 18 50.11 2.78 4.43
N LYS A 19 50.43 1.58 3.90
CA LYS A 19 49.43 0.71 3.26
C LYS A 19 48.31 0.31 4.22
N GLU A 20 48.67 -0.02 5.45
CA GLU A 20 47.70 -0.38 6.48
C GLU A 20 46.79 0.82 6.83
N SER A 21 47.35 2.02 6.92
CA SER A 21 46.58 3.25 7.12
C SER A 21 45.63 3.55 5.96
N GLU A 22 46.06 3.35 4.71
CA GLU A 22 45.23 3.54 3.52
C GLU A 22 44.07 2.54 3.50
N GLN A 23 44.34 1.26 3.75
CA GLN A 23 43.31 0.23 3.87
C GLN A 23 42.31 0.51 5.01
N ASN A 24 42.79 1.02 6.14
CA ASN A 24 41.90 1.34 7.25
C ASN A 24 40.97 2.52 6.91
N ARG A 25 41.49 3.51 6.17
CA ARG A 25 40.68 4.63 5.66
C ARG A 25 39.59 4.15 4.68
N GLU A 26 39.93 3.25 3.77
CA GLU A 26 38.96 2.67 2.82
C GLU A 26 37.87 1.88 3.55
N LYS A 27 38.23 1.06 4.55
CA LYS A 27 37.26 0.35 5.39
C LYS A 27 36.34 1.32 6.13
N GLN A 28 36.90 2.40 6.68
CA GLN A 28 36.11 3.43 7.38
C GLN A 28 35.12 4.10 6.43
N GLN A 29 35.55 4.48 5.21
CA GLN A 29 34.67 5.03 4.20
C GLN A 29 33.57 4.06 3.77
N ARG A 30 33.89 2.76 3.69
CA ARG A 30 32.90 1.72 3.39
C ARG A 30 31.87 1.59 4.50
N ILE A 31 32.30 1.61 5.77
CA ILE A 31 31.40 1.58 6.93
C ILE A 31 30.46 2.79 6.90
N GLU A 32 30.99 4.00 6.77
CA GLU A 32 30.17 5.23 6.72
C GLU A 32 29.15 5.22 5.57
N THR A 33 29.54 4.66 4.44
CA THR A 33 28.64 4.51 3.28
C THR A 33 27.53 3.53 3.58
N LEU A 34 27.85 2.37 4.18
CA LEU A 34 26.87 1.37 4.58
C LEU A 34 25.94 1.88 5.69
N GLU A 35 26.46 2.62 6.67
CA GLU A 35 25.68 3.25 7.73
C GLU A 35 24.68 4.25 7.16
N ARG A 36 25.09 5.05 6.16
CA ARG A 36 24.19 5.97 5.47
C ARG A 36 23.07 5.22 4.74
N TYR A 37 23.40 4.18 3.98
CA TYR A 37 22.39 3.35 3.32
C TYR A 37 21.44 2.67 4.30
N LEU A 38 21.94 2.16 5.43
CA LEU A 38 21.11 1.54 6.47
C LEU A 38 20.18 2.55 7.14
N ALA A 39 20.62 3.80 7.32
CA ALA A 39 19.80 4.87 7.88
C ALA A 39 18.69 5.34 6.90
N ASP A 40 18.92 5.24 5.60
CA ASP A 40 17.95 5.62 4.56
C ASP A 40 16.88 4.54 4.33
N LEU A 41 17.06 3.32 4.85
CA LEU A 41 16.08 2.25 4.73
C LEU A 41 14.91 2.45 5.72
N PRO A 42 13.66 2.21 5.30
CA PRO A 42 12.51 2.25 6.19
C PRO A 42 12.70 1.29 7.36
N THR A 43 12.48 1.77 8.58
CA THR A 43 12.55 0.90 9.74
C THR A 43 11.32 0.01 9.82
N LEU A 44 11.43 -1.09 10.56
CA LEU A 44 10.28 -1.97 10.83
C LEU A 44 9.12 -1.19 11.49
N GLU A 45 9.45 -0.20 12.33
CA GLU A 45 8.46 0.66 12.98
C GLU A 45 7.73 1.57 11.97
N ASP A 46 8.45 2.10 10.98
CA ASP A 46 7.85 2.91 9.91
C ASP A 46 6.88 2.07 9.06
N HIS A 47 7.28 0.85 8.72
CA HIS A 47 6.41 -0.08 8.00
C HIS A 47 5.15 -0.43 8.81
N GLN A 48 5.29 -0.65 10.12
CA GLN A 48 4.14 -0.91 11.00
C GLN A 48 3.20 0.31 11.05
N LYS A 49 3.73 1.53 11.20
CA LYS A 49 2.92 2.77 11.17
C LYS A 49 2.19 2.94 9.84
N GLN A 50 2.87 2.72 8.72
CA GLN A 50 2.27 2.78 7.39
C GLN A 50 1.18 1.73 7.21
N SER A 51 1.40 0.50 7.68
CA SER A 51 0.40 -0.58 7.62
C SER A 51 -0.86 -0.24 8.43
N VAL A 52 -0.72 0.34 9.62
CA VAL A 52 -1.87 0.76 10.44
C VAL A 52 -2.62 1.90 9.77
N GLN A 53 -1.91 2.92 9.26
CA GLN A 53 -2.54 4.03 8.54
C GLN A 53 -3.28 3.55 7.29
N LEU A 54 -2.69 2.61 6.55
CA LEU A 54 -3.33 2.00 5.38
C LEU A 54 -4.62 1.29 5.77
N GLN A 55 -4.56 0.45 6.81
CA GLN A 55 -5.74 -0.26 7.31
C GLN A 55 -6.85 0.69 7.79
N GLU A 56 -6.51 1.76 8.50
CA GLU A 56 -7.48 2.78 8.91
C GLU A 56 -8.10 3.50 7.70
N SER A 57 -7.30 3.80 6.68
CA SER A 57 -7.77 4.42 5.45
C SER A 57 -8.68 3.49 4.65
N GLU A 58 -8.34 2.21 4.56
CA GLU A 58 -9.18 1.19 3.93
C GLU A 58 -10.52 1.03 4.67
N GLN A 59 -10.51 0.97 6.00
CA GLN A 59 -11.73 0.92 6.81
C GLN A 59 -12.62 2.15 6.61
N LYS A 60 -12.03 3.35 6.59
CA LYS A 60 -12.75 4.60 6.31
C LYS A 60 -13.36 4.60 4.91
N SER A 61 -12.61 4.12 3.92
CA SER A 61 -13.09 4.00 2.53
C SER A 61 -14.28 3.04 2.44
N ALA A 62 -14.20 1.88 3.08
CA ALA A 62 -15.29 0.89 3.11
C ALA A 62 -16.56 1.47 3.76
N ALA A 63 -16.42 2.13 4.91
CA ALA A 63 -17.55 2.78 5.59
C ALA A 63 -18.20 3.87 4.73
N LEU A 64 -17.38 4.72 4.08
CA LEU A 64 -17.91 5.74 3.16
C LEU A 64 -18.64 5.10 1.97
N GLN A 65 -18.10 4.02 1.41
CA GLN A 65 -18.72 3.32 0.31
C GLN A 65 -20.08 2.72 0.70
N GLU A 66 -20.21 2.16 1.91
CA GLU A 66 -21.50 1.71 2.45
C GLU A 66 -22.50 2.85 2.60
N THR A 67 -22.06 4.02 3.11
CA THR A 67 -22.94 5.19 3.24
C THR A 67 -23.42 5.72 1.89
N VAL A 68 -22.57 5.72 0.87
CA VAL A 68 -22.94 6.11 -0.49
C VAL A 68 -24.02 5.18 -1.04
N VAL A 69 -23.83 3.86 -0.92
CA VAL A 69 -24.81 2.88 -1.38
C VAL A 69 -26.15 3.02 -0.64
N ALA A 70 -26.12 3.31 0.66
CA ALA A 70 -27.34 3.56 1.44
C ALA A 70 -28.08 4.81 0.93
N LEU A 71 -27.36 5.93 0.74
CA LEU A 71 -27.94 7.17 0.24
C LEU A 71 -28.45 7.05 -1.20
N GLU A 72 -27.76 6.32 -2.07
CA GLU A 72 -28.22 6.03 -3.44
C GLU A 72 -29.54 5.25 -3.43
N ARG A 73 -29.69 4.28 -2.51
CA ARG A 73 -30.95 3.55 -2.33
C ARG A 73 -32.07 4.47 -1.87
N GLU A 74 -31.85 5.23 -0.80
CA GLU A 74 -32.85 6.18 -0.28
C GLU A 74 -33.29 7.20 -1.32
N LEU A 75 -32.34 7.72 -2.09
CA LEU A 75 -32.61 8.67 -3.17
C LEU A 75 -33.39 8.01 -4.32
N GLY A 76 -33.13 6.74 -4.62
CA GLY A 76 -33.93 5.93 -5.52
C GLY A 76 -35.38 5.79 -5.05
N ASP A 77 -35.57 5.48 -3.77
CA ASP A 77 -36.88 5.31 -3.14
C ASP A 77 -37.68 6.63 -3.13
N VAL A 78 -37.04 7.74 -2.74
CA VAL A 78 -37.67 9.08 -2.77
C VAL A 78 -38.07 9.47 -4.19
N ARG A 79 -37.20 9.24 -5.19
CA ARG A 79 -37.55 9.49 -6.60
C ARG A 79 -38.75 8.66 -7.06
N ALA A 80 -38.86 7.40 -6.65
CA ALA A 80 -40.00 6.56 -6.98
C ALA A 80 -41.30 7.11 -6.36
N ILE A 81 -41.25 7.50 -5.08
CA ILE A 81 -42.38 8.12 -4.38
C ILE A 81 -42.80 9.43 -5.06
N CYS A 82 -41.85 10.30 -5.43
CA CYS A 82 -42.14 11.55 -6.13
C CYS A 82 -42.87 11.31 -7.47
N ARG A 83 -42.40 10.35 -8.28
CA ARG A 83 -43.07 10.00 -9.55
C ARG A 83 -44.49 9.47 -9.33
N GLU A 84 -44.69 8.66 -8.30
CA GLU A 84 -46.04 8.18 -7.96
C GLU A 84 -46.96 9.35 -7.56
N LYS A 85 -46.44 10.31 -6.78
CA LYS A 85 -47.19 11.52 -6.39
C LYS A 85 -47.51 12.42 -7.58
N GLU A 86 -46.59 12.60 -8.52
CA GLU A 86 -46.83 13.32 -9.78
C GLU A 86 -47.94 12.65 -10.61
N MET A 87 -47.92 11.33 -10.73
CA MET A 87 -48.98 10.57 -11.41
C MET A 87 -50.33 10.76 -10.70
N GLN A 88 -50.36 10.69 -9.36
CA GLN A 88 -51.57 10.96 -8.58
C GLN A 88 -52.09 12.39 -8.83
N LEU A 89 -51.21 13.38 -8.87
CA LEU A 89 -51.57 14.77 -9.13
C LEU A 89 -52.20 14.96 -10.52
N GLU A 90 -51.60 14.38 -11.57
CA GLU A 90 -52.15 14.46 -12.93
C GLU A 90 -53.52 13.77 -13.04
N THR A 91 -53.72 12.64 -12.35
CA THR A 91 -55.06 12.02 -12.32
C THR A 91 -56.10 12.89 -11.62
N GLN A 92 -55.73 13.64 -10.58
CA GLN A 92 -56.65 14.58 -9.92
C GLN A 92 -56.97 15.78 -10.80
N LYS A 93 -55.97 16.34 -11.49
CA LYS A 93 -56.15 17.45 -12.45
C LYS A 93 -57.08 17.07 -13.59
N HIS A 94 -57.00 15.84 -14.11
CA HIS A 94 -57.93 15.36 -15.12
C HIS A 94 -59.37 15.29 -14.60
N LYS A 95 -59.58 14.73 -13.40
CA LYS A 95 -60.89 14.68 -12.75
C LYS A 95 -61.47 16.08 -12.48
N GLU A 96 -60.64 17.04 -12.08
CA GLU A 96 -61.06 18.42 -11.90
C GLU A 96 -61.54 19.04 -13.22
N MET A 97 -60.82 18.81 -14.31
CA MET A 97 -61.21 19.28 -15.64
C MET A 97 -62.55 18.66 -16.10
N GLU A 98 -62.75 17.35 -15.87
CA GLU A 98 -64.03 16.69 -16.13
C GLU A 98 -65.16 17.30 -15.30
N LEU A 99 -64.97 17.50 -14.00
CA LEU A 99 -65.96 18.14 -13.12
C LEU A 99 -66.28 19.57 -13.56
N LEU A 100 -65.28 20.37 -13.93
CA LEU A 100 -65.49 21.72 -14.48
C LEU A 100 -66.31 21.68 -15.76
N SER A 101 -66.06 20.72 -16.65
CA SER A 101 -66.85 20.55 -17.87
C SER A 101 -68.31 20.18 -17.58
N THR A 102 -68.56 19.31 -16.59
CA THR A 102 -69.93 18.93 -16.18
C THR A 102 -70.67 20.10 -15.52
N MET A 103 -70.00 20.87 -14.65
CA MET A 103 -70.57 22.07 -14.05
C MET A 103 -70.96 23.10 -15.10
N ARG A 104 -70.08 23.34 -16.10
CA ARG A 104 -70.39 24.24 -17.22
C ARG A 104 -71.60 23.75 -18.02
N SER A 105 -71.67 22.46 -18.34
CA SER A 105 -72.83 21.89 -19.05
C SER A 105 -74.13 22.04 -18.25
N LEU A 106 -74.09 21.84 -16.94
CA LEU A 106 -75.26 22.04 -16.07
C LEU A 106 -75.66 23.52 -16.01
N GLN A 107 -74.68 24.43 -15.93
CA GLN A 107 -74.93 25.87 -15.94
C GLN A 107 -75.59 26.32 -17.24
N ASP A 108 -75.10 25.84 -18.38
CA ASP A 108 -75.70 26.13 -19.70
C ASP A 108 -77.15 25.61 -19.77
N LYS A 109 -77.42 24.40 -19.27
CA LYS A 109 -78.78 23.85 -19.20
C LYS A 109 -79.70 24.72 -18.32
N VAL A 110 -79.25 25.14 -17.13
CA VAL A 110 -80.02 26.02 -16.24
C VAL A 110 -80.33 27.35 -16.92
N GLN A 111 -79.37 27.93 -17.64
CA GLN A 111 -79.55 29.21 -18.33
C GLN A 111 -80.53 29.11 -19.52
N GLN A 112 -80.56 27.97 -20.22
CA GLN A 112 -81.56 27.71 -21.26
C GLN A 112 -82.99 27.67 -20.70
N TYR A 113 -83.21 27.11 -19.50
CA TYR A 113 -84.52 27.13 -18.85
C TYR A 113 -84.92 28.53 -18.35
N GLY A 114 -83.94 29.35 -17.92
CA GLY A 114 -84.19 30.73 -17.49
C GLY A 114 -84.65 31.66 -18.62
N ASN A 115 -84.27 31.39 -19.87
CA ASN A 115 -84.59 32.23 -21.02
C ASN A 115 -85.95 31.92 -21.68
N SER A 116 -86.68 30.89 -21.24
CA SER A 116 -87.97 30.45 -21.82
C SER A 116 -89.23 30.81 -21.02
N ALA A 117 -89.11 31.53 -19.91
CA ALA A 117 -90.26 31.94 -19.09
C ALA A 117 -90.16 33.44 -18.75
N GLY A 118 -90.36 34.28 -19.77
CA GLY A 118 -90.60 35.71 -19.60
C GLY A 118 -92.09 35.98 -19.38
N GLY A 119 -92.46 36.34 -18.17
CA GLY A 119 -93.81 36.78 -17.80
C GLY A 119 -93.75 37.84 -16.72
N GLU A 120 -93.85 39.10 -17.13
CA GLU A 120 -94.02 40.29 -16.28
C GLU A 120 -95.37 40.28 -15.58
N VAL A 121 -95.44 40.59 -14.27
CA VAL A 121 -96.56 41.35 -13.66
C VAL A 121 -96.15 41.94 -12.28
N PRO A 122 -96.90 42.87 -11.65
CA PRO A 122 -96.48 44.25 -11.49
C PRO A 122 -96.35 44.71 -10.02
N VAL A 123 -95.84 45.92 -9.88
CA VAL A 123 -95.69 46.71 -8.65
C VAL A 123 -97.05 46.95 -7.98
N GLN A 124 -97.43 46.13 -6.99
CA GLN A 124 -98.23 46.54 -5.83
C GLN A 124 -98.28 45.45 -4.74
N GLU A 125 -97.41 45.49 -3.73
CA GLU A 125 -97.63 44.81 -2.42
C GLU A 125 -96.60 45.25 -1.37
N MET A 126 -96.76 46.46 -0.79
CA MET A 126 -95.87 46.95 0.28
C MET A 126 -96.27 46.47 1.69
N GLU A 127 -97.38 45.72 1.83
CA GLU A 127 -97.83 45.18 3.14
C GLU A 127 -97.72 43.65 3.30
N LYS A 128 -97.19 42.92 2.30
CA LYS A 128 -96.83 41.48 2.44
C LYS A 128 -95.33 41.19 2.40
N GLN A 129 -94.47 42.22 2.34
CA GLN A 129 -93.02 42.08 2.16
C GLN A 129 -92.22 41.83 3.45
N LYS A 130 -92.81 41.93 4.65
CA LYS A 130 -92.12 41.62 5.92
C LYS A 130 -91.56 40.18 6.01
N PRO A 131 -92.33 39.11 5.72
CA PRO A 131 -91.80 37.74 5.77
C PRO A 131 -90.74 37.43 4.70
N GLY A 132 -90.80 38.10 3.54
CA GLY A 132 -89.79 37.97 2.46
C GLY A 132 -88.48 38.70 2.77
N SER A 133 -88.56 39.83 3.49
CA SER A 133 -87.38 40.56 3.98
C SER A 133 -86.61 39.74 5.01
N ASP A 134 -87.32 39.05 5.93
CA ASP A 134 -86.70 38.16 6.91
C ASP A 134 -86.07 36.90 6.29
N SER A 135 -86.63 36.36 5.21
CA SER A 135 -86.03 35.22 4.50
C SER A 135 -84.78 35.63 3.72
N LEU A 136 -84.81 36.77 3.03
CA LEU A 136 -83.65 37.32 2.31
C LEU A 136 -82.53 37.72 3.28
N GLN A 137 -82.86 38.25 4.45
CA GLN A 137 -81.87 38.56 5.49
C GLN A 137 -81.13 37.29 5.96
N LYS A 138 -81.85 36.19 6.20
CA LYS A 138 -81.26 34.90 6.59
C LYS A 138 -80.38 34.31 5.48
N GLU A 139 -80.78 34.47 4.22
CA GLU A 139 -79.99 34.04 3.07
C GLU A 139 -78.71 34.87 2.92
N CYS A 140 -78.78 36.19 3.09
CA CYS A 140 -77.63 37.08 3.17
C CYS A 140 -76.66 36.70 4.31
N ASP A 141 -77.19 36.37 5.49
CA ASP A 141 -76.38 35.91 6.63
C ASP A 141 -75.71 34.55 6.35
N CYS A 142 -76.40 33.65 5.63
CA CYS A 142 -75.85 32.37 5.21
C CYS A 142 -74.73 32.54 4.18
N LEU A 143 -74.97 33.38 3.16
CA LEU A 143 -73.97 33.74 2.15
C LEU A 143 -72.74 34.39 2.77
N ARG A 144 -72.93 35.30 3.74
CA ARG A 144 -71.81 35.92 4.48
C ARG A 144 -70.95 34.88 5.18
N LYS A 145 -71.56 33.91 5.87
CA LYS A 145 -70.83 32.79 6.52
C LYS A 145 -70.07 31.92 5.51
N ILE A 146 -70.61 31.73 4.31
CA ILE A 146 -69.92 30.99 3.24
C ILE A 146 -68.72 31.80 2.75
N VAL A 147 -68.88 33.09 2.50
CA VAL A 147 -67.79 34.00 2.11
C VAL A 147 -66.69 34.03 3.17
N ASP A 148 -67.03 34.17 4.45
CA ASP A 148 -66.07 34.15 5.56
C ASP A 148 -65.28 32.83 5.61
N LYS A 149 -65.95 31.69 5.37
CA LYS A 149 -65.30 30.38 5.30
C LYS A 149 -64.36 30.27 4.10
N GLN A 150 -64.77 30.79 2.95
CA GLN A 150 -63.93 30.81 1.74
C GLN A 150 -62.72 31.71 1.94
N GLN A 151 -62.89 32.90 2.53
CA GLN A 151 -61.81 33.82 2.82
C GLN A 151 -60.75 33.20 3.75
N LYS A 152 -61.17 32.51 4.82
CA LYS A 152 -60.25 31.78 5.69
C LYS A 152 -59.47 30.69 4.96
N LYS A 153 -60.12 29.96 4.04
CA LYS A 153 -59.43 28.96 3.21
C LYS A 153 -58.43 29.60 2.27
N THR A 154 -58.79 30.72 1.64
CA THR A 154 -57.89 31.49 0.78
C THR A 154 -56.66 31.97 1.56
N GLU A 155 -56.83 32.53 2.76
CA GLU A 155 -55.72 32.94 3.63
C GLU A 155 -54.82 31.76 4.04
N GLN A 156 -55.43 30.59 4.32
CA GLN A 156 -54.68 29.37 4.61
C GLN A 156 -53.86 28.90 3.41
N PHE A 157 -54.44 28.90 2.20
CA PHE A 157 -53.71 28.55 0.98
C PHE A 157 -52.58 29.53 0.67
N PHE A 158 -52.79 30.84 0.87
CA PHE A 158 -51.72 31.84 0.72
C PHE A 158 -50.55 31.58 1.66
N SER A 159 -50.83 31.26 2.93
CA SER A 159 -49.78 30.93 3.90
C SER A 159 -49.01 29.67 3.51
N GLN A 160 -49.72 28.67 2.97
CA GLN A 160 -49.11 27.42 2.48
C GLN A 160 -48.25 27.64 1.23
N ILE A 161 -48.74 28.41 0.25
CA ILE A 161 -47.98 28.77 -0.96
C ILE A 161 -46.70 29.48 -0.56
N LYS A 162 -46.77 30.48 0.33
CA LYS A 162 -45.60 31.23 0.78
C LYS A 162 -44.55 30.34 1.48
N SER A 163 -45.00 29.41 2.31
CA SER A 163 -44.10 28.44 2.96
C SER A 163 -43.44 27.49 1.97
N LEU A 164 -44.17 27.07 0.93
CA LEU A 164 -43.62 26.21 -0.12
C LEU A 164 -42.63 26.97 -1.02
N GLU A 165 -42.92 28.22 -1.36
CA GLU A 165 -42.00 29.10 -2.10
C GLU A 165 -40.67 29.28 -1.35
N GLU A 166 -40.72 29.49 -0.02
CA GLU A 166 -39.52 29.61 0.81
C GLU A 166 -38.72 28.30 0.88
N GLN A 167 -39.41 27.16 0.99
CA GLN A 167 -38.75 25.84 0.95
C GLN A 167 -38.07 25.58 -0.41
N VAL A 168 -38.73 25.94 -1.51
CA VAL A 168 -38.16 25.79 -2.85
C VAL A 168 -36.93 26.68 -3.00
N ALA A 169 -36.99 27.95 -2.59
CA ALA A 169 -35.84 28.86 -2.65
C ALA A 169 -34.65 28.36 -1.80
N GLN A 170 -34.94 27.76 -0.63
CA GLN A 170 -33.91 27.17 0.21
C GLN A 170 -33.27 25.94 -0.46
N GLU A 171 -34.08 25.05 -1.04
CA GLU A 171 -33.59 23.84 -1.72
C GLU A 171 -32.82 24.16 -3.02
N GLU A 172 -33.22 25.22 -3.74
CA GLU A 172 -32.46 25.72 -4.88
C GLU A 172 -31.08 26.22 -4.46
N GLY A 173 -31.00 26.93 -3.34
CA GLY A 173 -29.73 27.39 -2.77
C GLY A 173 -28.82 26.24 -2.33
N THR A 174 -29.35 25.22 -1.65
CA THR A 174 -28.58 24.04 -1.25
C THR A 174 -28.13 23.23 -2.47
N SER A 175 -29.03 23.02 -3.45
CA SER A 175 -28.72 22.33 -4.70
C SER A 175 -27.60 23.01 -5.48
N GLN A 176 -27.64 24.35 -5.56
CA GLN A 176 -26.60 25.14 -6.23
C GLN A 176 -25.24 25.00 -5.52
N ALA A 177 -25.21 25.10 -4.19
CA ALA A 177 -23.98 24.92 -3.41
C ALA A 177 -23.37 23.50 -3.58
N LEU A 178 -24.22 22.47 -3.62
CA LEU A 178 -23.80 21.09 -3.85
C LEU A 178 -23.24 20.88 -5.26
N LYS A 179 -23.83 21.52 -6.29
CA LYS A 179 -23.30 21.48 -7.66
C LYS A 179 -21.91 22.11 -7.75
N GLU A 180 -21.70 23.26 -7.13
CA GLU A 180 -20.40 23.93 -7.10
C GLU A 180 -19.33 23.11 -6.36
N GLU A 181 -19.71 22.46 -5.26
CA GLU A 181 -18.82 21.52 -4.55
C GLU A 181 -18.46 20.31 -5.41
N ALA A 182 -19.44 19.73 -6.11
CA ALA A 182 -19.21 18.60 -7.00
C ALA A 182 -18.27 18.97 -8.16
N GLU A 183 -18.44 20.14 -8.76
CA GLU A 183 -17.54 20.64 -9.80
C GLU A 183 -16.12 20.87 -9.28
N ARG A 184 -15.98 21.44 -8.08
CA ARG A 184 -14.66 21.59 -7.42
C ARG A 184 -13.99 20.24 -7.16
N ARG A 185 -14.75 19.22 -6.75
CA ARG A 185 -14.22 17.87 -6.54
C ARG A 185 -13.81 17.19 -7.84
N GLU A 186 -14.60 17.32 -8.92
CA GLU A 186 -14.22 16.74 -10.22
C GLU A 186 -12.94 17.39 -10.75
N ASN A 187 -12.80 18.71 -10.61
CA ASN A 187 -11.58 19.42 -10.98
C ASN A 187 -10.36 18.92 -10.18
N ALA A 188 -10.50 18.72 -8.87
CA ALA A 188 -9.43 18.17 -8.03
C ALA A 188 -9.08 16.72 -8.42
N LEU A 189 -10.07 15.89 -8.71
CA LEU A 189 -9.85 14.52 -9.21
C LEU A 189 -9.12 14.52 -10.55
N GLN A 190 -9.46 15.44 -11.46
CA GLN A 190 -8.80 15.54 -12.76
C GLN A 190 -7.34 15.98 -12.62
N GLN A 191 -7.04 16.90 -11.69
CA GLN A 191 -5.67 17.28 -11.35
C GLN A 191 -4.89 16.09 -10.78
N LEU A 192 -5.48 15.34 -9.85
CA LEU A 192 -4.84 14.15 -9.27
C LEU A 192 -4.56 13.08 -10.33
N ARG A 193 -5.53 12.80 -11.22
CA ARG A 193 -5.32 11.88 -12.35
C ARG A 193 -4.15 12.31 -13.24
N THR A 194 -3.98 13.60 -13.45
CA THR A 194 -2.88 14.15 -14.25
C THR A 194 -1.54 13.98 -13.53
N ALA A 195 -1.47 14.33 -12.25
CA ALA A 195 -0.28 14.14 -11.43
C ALA A 195 0.15 12.66 -11.35
N VAL A 196 -0.81 11.73 -11.22
CA VAL A 196 -0.52 10.29 -11.22
C VAL A 196 0.05 9.84 -12.58
N LYS A 197 -0.48 10.34 -13.70
CA LYS A 197 0.08 10.06 -15.02
C LYS A 197 1.51 10.58 -15.15
N GLU A 198 1.77 11.80 -14.71
CA GLU A 198 3.12 12.41 -14.73
C GLU A 198 4.10 11.61 -13.87
N LEU A 199 3.71 11.21 -12.65
CA LEU A 199 4.52 10.36 -11.79
C LEU A 199 4.75 8.98 -12.40
N SER A 200 3.76 8.40 -13.08
CA SER A 200 3.92 7.12 -13.78
C SER A 200 4.95 7.22 -14.90
N VAL A 201 4.94 8.31 -15.68
CA VAL A 201 5.93 8.56 -16.74
C VAL A 201 7.32 8.75 -16.13
N GLN A 202 7.43 9.52 -15.05
CA GLN A 202 8.72 9.68 -14.34
C GLN A 202 9.25 8.35 -13.79
N ASN A 203 8.38 7.52 -13.24
CA ASN A 203 8.76 6.21 -12.73
C ASN A 203 9.23 5.28 -13.87
N GLN A 204 8.53 5.31 -15.01
CA GLN A 204 8.95 4.57 -16.20
C GLN A 204 10.33 5.03 -16.72
N ASP A 205 10.58 6.33 -16.81
CA ASP A 205 11.88 6.90 -17.19
C ASP A 205 12.99 6.49 -16.20
N LEU A 206 12.70 6.47 -14.90
CA LEU A 206 13.64 5.97 -13.88
C LEU A 206 13.94 4.48 -14.05
N ILE A 207 12.94 3.65 -14.36
CA ILE A 207 13.12 2.22 -14.64
C ILE A 207 13.99 2.03 -15.88
N GLU A 208 13.72 2.77 -16.98
CA GLU A 208 14.52 2.71 -18.21
C GLU A 208 15.97 3.12 -17.97
N LYS A 209 16.20 4.19 -17.19
CA LYS A 209 17.54 4.60 -16.76
C LYS A 209 18.21 3.53 -15.90
N ASN A 210 17.47 2.90 -14.98
CA ASN A 210 18.02 1.85 -14.13
C ASN A 210 18.43 0.63 -14.97
N LEU A 211 17.58 0.19 -15.90
CA LEU A 211 17.89 -0.89 -16.83
C LEU A 211 19.10 -0.57 -17.70
N THR A 212 19.16 0.65 -18.25
CA THR A 212 20.30 1.12 -19.03
C THR A 212 21.60 1.09 -18.21
N LEU A 213 21.55 1.53 -16.95
CA LEU A 213 22.70 1.47 -16.04
C LEU A 213 23.08 0.02 -15.69
N GLN A 214 22.11 -0.86 -15.49
CA GLN A 214 22.36 -2.29 -15.28
C GLN A 214 22.99 -2.94 -16.51
N GLU A 215 22.54 -2.60 -17.72
CA GLU A 215 23.12 -3.05 -18.98
C GLU A 215 24.54 -2.50 -19.15
N GLN A 216 24.78 -1.22 -18.89
CA GLN A 216 26.13 -0.65 -18.91
C GLN A 216 27.05 -1.29 -17.88
N LEU A 217 26.53 -1.60 -16.68
CA LEU A 217 27.31 -2.32 -15.67
C LEU A 217 27.62 -3.73 -16.15
N ARG A 218 26.65 -4.43 -16.74
CA ARG A 218 26.84 -5.75 -17.35
C ARG A 218 27.84 -5.70 -18.51
N GLU A 219 27.79 -4.69 -19.36
CA GLU A 219 28.74 -4.45 -20.45
C GLU A 219 30.11 -3.94 -20.00
N GLN A 220 30.26 -3.37 -18.81
CA GLN A 220 31.58 -3.10 -18.21
C GLN A 220 32.15 -4.37 -17.54
N VAL A 221 31.24 -5.21 -17.07
CA VAL A 221 31.53 -6.49 -16.47
C VAL A 221 31.88 -7.53 -17.54
N GLU A 222 31.27 -7.55 -18.73
CA GLU A 222 31.55 -8.52 -19.81
C GLU A 222 32.98 -8.45 -20.42
N PRO A 223 33.61 -7.28 -20.67
CA PRO A 223 35.03 -7.20 -21.02
C PRO A 223 35.95 -7.57 -19.85
N SER A 224 35.41 -7.56 -18.62
CA SER A 224 36.13 -7.84 -17.38
C SER A 224 35.83 -9.23 -16.79
N GLN A 225 34.86 -9.97 -17.33
CA GLN A 225 34.37 -11.28 -16.84
C GLN A 225 34.92 -12.47 -17.63
N ALA A 226 35.84 -12.24 -18.55
CA ALA A 226 36.78 -13.26 -18.97
C ALA A 226 37.97 -13.38 -18.00
N LEU A 227 37.73 -13.39 -16.68
CA LEU A 227 38.62 -13.93 -15.66
C LEU A 227 37.76 -14.59 -14.57
N PRO A 228 38.10 -15.82 -14.18
CA PRO A 228 37.44 -16.98 -14.76
C PRO A 228 36.68 -17.77 -13.69
N ALA A 229 35.75 -18.64 -14.10
CA ALA A 229 35.27 -19.74 -13.26
C ALA A 229 36.43 -20.54 -12.59
N GLU A 230 37.64 -20.45 -13.15
CA GLU A 230 38.88 -20.95 -12.56
C GLU A 230 39.31 -20.20 -11.28
N THR A 231 39.20 -18.86 -11.16
CA THR A 231 39.61 -18.19 -9.90
C THR A 231 38.67 -18.52 -8.77
N THR A 232 37.36 -18.60 -9.02
CA THR A 232 36.38 -19.03 -8.01
C THR A 232 36.58 -20.49 -7.63
N HIS A 233 36.83 -21.38 -8.60
CA HIS A 233 37.16 -22.78 -8.35
C HIS A 233 38.46 -22.94 -7.54
N LEU A 234 39.56 -22.29 -7.95
CA LEU A 234 40.82 -22.33 -7.22
C LEU A 234 40.68 -21.75 -5.80
N THR A 235 39.82 -20.74 -5.60
CA THR A 235 39.55 -20.18 -4.28
C THR A 235 38.86 -21.21 -3.41
N GLN A 236 37.80 -21.86 -3.91
CA GLN A 236 37.06 -22.89 -3.18
C GLN A 236 37.96 -24.08 -2.84
N GLU A 237 38.77 -24.56 -3.79
CA GLU A 237 39.69 -25.68 -3.61
C GLU A 237 40.76 -25.37 -2.54
N LEU A 238 41.31 -24.15 -2.54
CA LEU A 238 42.27 -23.69 -1.53
C LEU A 238 41.64 -23.64 -0.14
N HIS A 239 40.40 -23.16 -0.01
CA HIS A 239 39.72 -23.12 1.28
C HIS A 239 39.41 -24.53 1.81
N SER A 240 38.97 -25.45 0.95
CA SER A 240 38.75 -26.85 1.36
C SER A 240 40.04 -27.52 1.82
N GLU A 241 41.15 -27.31 1.11
CA GLU A 241 42.45 -27.87 1.49
C GLU A 241 43.00 -27.27 2.78
N LEU A 242 42.87 -25.95 2.98
CA LEU A 242 43.25 -25.29 4.23
C LEU A 242 42.44 -25.78 5.43
N ALA A 243 41.13 -25.97 5.24
CA ALA A 243 40.26 -26.51 6.27
C ALA A 243 40.63 -27.95 6.64
N GLY A 244 40.92 -28.79 5.62
CA GLY A 244 41.43 -30.15 5.81
C GLY A 244 42.75 -30.17 6.59
N CYS A 245 43.75 -29.41 6.13
CA CYS A 245 45.05 -29.30 6.79
C CYS A 245 44.92 -28.86 8.25
N LEU A 246 44.05 -27.89 8.54
CA LEU A 246 43.84 -27.40 9.90
C LEU A 246 43.25 -28.50 10.80
N GLN A 247 42.24 -29.21 10.30
CA GLN A 247 41.61 -30.32 11.03
C GLN A 247 42.60 -31.46 11.29
N ASP A 248 43.42 -31.78 10.30
CA ASP A 248 44.43 -32.82 10.37
C ASP A 248 45.55 -32.45 11.36
N LEU A 249 46.00 -31.20 11.34
CA LEU A 249 46.99 -30.68 12.27
C LEU A 249 46.46 -30.66 13.71
N GLN A 250 45.19 -30.27 13.92
CA GLN A 250 44.54 -30.32 15.24
C GLN A 250 44.45 -31.76 15.76
N SER A 251 44.16 -32.71 14.88
CA SER A 251 44.11 -34.14 15.23
C SER A 251 45.48 -34.66 15.65
N VAL A 252 46.53 -34.36 14.87
CA VAL A 252 47.92 -34.70 15.19
C VAL A 252 48.37 -34.05 16.51
N TYR A 253 48.06 -32.77 16.72
CA TYR A 253 48.36 -32.07 17.96
C TYR A 253 47.68 -32.73 19.17
N SER A 254 46.41 -33.13 19.03
CA SER A 254 45.67 -33.84 20.08
C SER A 254 46.34 -35.17 20.42
N ILE A 255 46.75 -35.95 19.42
CA ILE A 255 47.45 -37.23 19.59
C ILE A 255 48.77 -37.04 20.34
N VAL A 256 49.62 -36.12 19.87
CA VAL A 256 50.93 -35.84 20.50
C VAL A 256 50.75 -35.37 21.95
N THR A 257 49.70 -34.59 22.22
CA THR A 257 49.40 -34.13 23.58
C THR A 257 48.93 -35.28 24.47
N GLN A 258 48.11 -36.20 23.95
CA GLN A 258 47.65 -37.38 24.68
C GLN A 258 48.83 -38.31 25.02
N THR A 259 49.68 -38.61 24.04
CA THR A 259 50.85 -39.48 24.24
C THR A 259 51.89 -38.86 25.18
N ALA A 260 52.14 -37.54 25.09
CA ALA A 260 53.04 -36.85 26.02
C ALA A 260 52.53 -36.84 27.47
N GLN A 261 51.22 -36.94 27.69
CA GLN A 261 50.60 -37.08 29.01
C GLN A 261 50.53 -38.55 29.49
N GLY A 262 51.07 -39.50 28.72
CA GLY A 262 51.00 -40.94 29.01
C GLY A 262 49.62 -41.55 28.83
N LYS A 263 48.73 -40.90 28.05
CA LYS A 263 47.39 -41.40 27.72
C LYS A 263 47.41 -42.09 26.36
N ASP A 264 46.53 -43.07 26.19
CA ASP A 264 46.33 -43.77 24.92
C ASP A 264 45.75 -42.81 23.86
N PRO A 265 46.35 -42.72 22.65
CA PRO A 265 45.87 -41.83 21.60
C PRO A 265 44.56 -42.32 21.00
N ASN A 266 43.68 -41.38 20.60
CA ASN A 266 42.47 -41.73 19.89
C ASN A 266 42.79 -42.34 18.51
N LEU A 267 42.53 -43.63 18.35
CA LEU A 267 42.78 -44.39 17.12
C LEU A 267 42.03 -43.86 15.90
N SER A 268 40.82 -43.29 16.06
CA SER A 268 40.08 -42.70 14.92
C SER A 268 40.78 -41.44 14.39
N LEU A 269 41.35 -40.63 15.28
CA LEU A 269 42.13 -39.46 14.89
C LEU A 269 43.49 -39.85 14.33
N LEU A 270 44.11 -40.90 14.89
CA LEU A 270 45.40 -41.43 14.44
C LEU A 270 45.32 -42.00 13.03
N LEU A 271 44.19 -42.63 12.69
CA LEU A 271 43.90 -43.16 11.36
C LEU A 271 43.27 -42.12 10.40
N GLY A 272 43.15 -40.86 10.81
CA GLY A 272 42.65 -39.78 9.95
C GLY A 272 41.15 -39.85 9.61
N ILE A 273 40.34 -40.52 10.44
CA ILE A 273 38.90 -40.70 10.18
C ILE A 273 38.13 -39.50 10.77
N HIS A 274 37.78 -38.54 9.92
CA HIS A 274 36.91 -37.40 10.26
C HIS A 274 35.83 -37.15 9.20
N THR A 275 34.75 -36.48 9.61
CA THR A 275 33.70 -35.98 8.72
C THR A 275 33.76 -34.45 8.71
N ALA A 276 34.25 -33.87 7.62
CA ALA A 276 34.31 -32.43 7.45
C ALA A 276 33.00 -31.89 6.85
N GLN A 277 32.39 -30.90 7.50
CA GLN A 277 31.42 -29.99 6.88
C GLN A 277 32.06 -28.62 6.77
N CYS A 278 32.21 -28.13 5.54
CA CYS A 278 32.75 -26.80 5.28
C CYS A 278 31.63 -25.93 4.72
N SER A 279 31.27 -24.85 5.43
CA SER A 279 30.45 -23.79 4.86
C SER A 279 31.36 -22.65 4.41
N VAL A 280 31.26 -22.33 3.13
CA VAL A 280 32.07 -21.29 2.48
C VAL A 280 31.43 -19.93 2.78
N ARG A 281 32.23 -18.98 3.27
CA ARG A 281 31.88 -17.56 3.24
C ARG A 281 32.79 -16.89 2.23
N GLU A 282 32.20 -16.41 1.14
CA GLU A 282 32.89 -15.73 0.05
C GLU A 282 33.33 -14.34 0.51
N ASP A 283 34.64 -14.12 0.59
CA ASP A 283 35.20 -12.80 0.39
C ASP A 283 36.71 -12.95 0.17
N VAL A 284 37.16 -12.59 -1.04
CA VAL A 284 38.49 -12.09 -1.45
C VAL A 284 38.91 -12.73 -2.78
N LEU A 285 38.74 -11.95 -3.86
CA LEU A 285 39.29 -12.25 -5.19
C LEU A 285 40.79 -11.92 -5.22
N LEU A 286 41.62 -12.96 -5.24
CA LEU A 286 43.07 -12.90 -5.42
C LEU A 286 43.42 -13.37 -6.86
N ASN A 287 44.57 -12.94 -7.37
CA ASN A 287 45.05 -13.32 -8.71
C ASN A 287 45.18 -14.86 -8.87
N PRO A 288 44.80 -15.45 -10.02
CA PRO A 288 44.78 -16.91 -10.23
C PRO A 288 46.15 -17.57 -10.04
N ASP A 289 47.23 -16.96 -10.53
CA ASP A 289 48.59 -17.50 -10.41
C ASP A 289 49.07 -17.56 -8.94
N VAL A 290 48.66 -16.57 -8.14
CA VAL A 290 48.98 -16.52 -6.71
C VAL A 290 48.19 -17.61 -5.98
N LEU A 291 46.93 -17.83 -6.38
CA LEU A 291 46.08 -18.90 -5.86
C LEU A 291 46.63 -20.29 -6.17
N ALA A 292 47.00 -20.54 -7.42
CA ALA A 292 47.58 -21.81 -7.83
C ALA A 292 48.86 -22.13 -7.04
N LYS A 293 49.73 -21.11 -6.85
CA LYS A 293 50.94 -21.26 -6.04
C LYS A 293 50.61 -21.56 -4.58
N LYS A 294 49.65 -20.84 -3.99
CA LYS A 294 49.22 -21.06 -2.60
C LYS A 294 48.58 -22.43 -2.41
N LEU A 295 47.79 -22.89 -3.37
CA LEU A 295 47.20 -24.23 -3.35
C LEU A 295 48.28 -25.32 -3.36
N MET A 296 49.32 -25.18 -4.19
CA MET A 296 50.45 -26.11 -4.15
C MET A 296 51.19 -26.11 -2.81
N GLU A 297 51.42 -24.93 -2.22
CA GLU A 297 52.05 -24.81 -0.90
C GLU A 297 51.20 -25.49 0.19
N VAL A 298 49.86 -25.34 0.14
CA VAL A 298 48.95 -25.98 1.09
C VAL A 298 48.87 -27.49 0.88
N LYS A 299 48.82 -27.98 -0.36
CA LYS A 299 48.86 -29.43 -0.64
C LYS A 299 50.16 -30.07 -0.18
N GLN A 300 51.28 -29.35 -0.29
CA GLN A 300 52.56 -29.80 0.25
C GLN A 300 52.53 -29.88 1.79
N LEU A 301 51.94 -28.87 2.45
CA LEU A 301 51.74 -28.88 3.90
C LEU A 301 50.83 -30.04 4.35
N HIS A 302 49.75 -30.30 3.63
CA HIS A 302 48.86 -31.44 3.88
C HIS A 302 49.65 -32.75 3.89
N ARG A 303 50.52 -32.95 2.89
CA ARG A 303 51.38 -34.14 2.79
C ARG A 303 52.35 -34.25 3.97
N GLU A 304 52.97 -33.15 4.38
CA GLU A 304 53.86 -33.13 5.55
C GLU A 304 53.13 -33.49 6.85
N ILE A 305 51.87 -33.06 7.00
CA ILE A 305 51.02 -33.43 8.14
C ILE A 305 50.69 -34.93 8.11
N GLU A 306 50.41 -35.49 6.93
CA GLU A 306 50.11 -36.92 6.78
C GLU A 306 51.35 -37.80 6.98
N ASP A 307 52.53 -37.35 6.53
CA ASP A 307 53.82 -38.01 6.80
C ASP A 307 54.10 -38.01 8.32
N LEU A 308 53.82 -36.89 9.01
CA LEU A 308 53.93 -36.79 10.47
C LEU A 308 52.95 -37.74 11.17
N ARG A 309 51.70 -37.81 10.70
CA ARG A 309 50.70 -38.76 11.22
C ARG A 309 51.14 -40.20 11.03
N THR A 310 51.66 -40.54 9.86
CA THR A 310 52.20 -41.88 9.55
C THR A 310 53.35 -42.22 10.48
N ALA A 311 54.30 -41.30 10.67
CA ALA A 311 55.41 -41.50 11.60
C ALA A 311 54.95 -41.70 13.05
N LEU A 312 53.90 -40.99 13.48
CA LEU A 312 53.29 -41.18 14.80
C LEU A 312 52.58 -42.54 14.91
N SER A 313 51.84 -42.95 13.89
CA SER A 313 51.18 -44.27 13.82
C SER A 313 52.19 -45.41 13.87
N ASP A 314 53.27 -45.31 13.07
CA ASP A 314 54.35 -46.30 13.03
C ASP A 314 55.06 -46.39 14.37
N ARG A 315 55.34 -45.23 14.99
CA ARG A 315 55.96 -45.19 16.30
C ARG A 315 55.07 -45.81 17.37
N TYR A 316 53.79 -45.50 17.34
CA TYR A 316 52.81 -46.08 18.25
C TYR A 316 52.66 -47.60 18.06
N ALA A 317 52.64 -48.07 16.80
CA ALA A 317 52.61 -49.51 16.49
C ALA A 317 53.89 -50.21 16.97
N GLN A 318 55.06 -49.57 16.82
CA GLN A 318 56.33 -50.07 17.33
C GLN A 318 56.35 -50.12 18.86
N ASP A 319 55.96 -49.05 19.54
CA ASP A 319 55.93 -48.98 21.01
C ASP A 319 54.93 -50.01 21.59
N MET A 320 53.79 -50.23 20.93
CA MET A 320 52.85 -51.30 21.30
C MET A 320 53.40 -52.70 21.03
N GLY A 321 54.15 -52.89 19.94
CA GLY A 321 54.82 -54.15 19.61
C GLY A 321 55.98 -54.49 20.57
N ASP A 322 56.81 -53.51 20.93
CA ASP A 322 57.95 -53.64 21.82
C ASP A 322 57.50 -53.93 23.27
N ASN A 323 56.38 -53.34 23.72
CA ASN A 323 55.74 -53.64 25.00
C ASN A 323 55.13 -55.07 25.07
N CYS A 324 55.01 -55.79 23.94
CA CYS A 324 54.54 -57.17 23.91
C CYS A 324 55.66 -58.24 23.98
N ILE A 325 56.94 -57.86 23.95
CA ILE A 325 58.08 -58.83 23.95
C ILE A 325 58.68 -59.07 25.35
N THR A 326 58.23 -58.35 26.38
CA THR A 326 58.61 -58.64 27.78
C THR A 326 57.44 -59.24 28.56
N GLN A 327 57.36 -60.58 28.55
CA GLN A 327 56.90 -61.38 29.69
C GLN A 327 57.91 -62.48 29.99
#